data_AF-A0A5J4TKT4-F1
#
_entry.id   AF-A0A5J4TKT4-F1
#
_cell.length_a   1.000
_cell.length_b   1.000
_cell.length_c   1.000
_cell.angle_alpha   90.00
_cell.angle_beta   90.00
_cell.angle_gamma   90.00
#
_symmetry.space_group_name_H-M   'P 1'
#
loop_
_entity.id
_entity.type
_entity.pdbx_description
1 polymer ?
#
loop_
_entity_poly.entity_id
_entity_poly.type
_entity_poly.pdbx_seq_one_letter_code
_entity_poly.pdbx_strand_id
1 'polypeptide(L)'
;MDRRRVELERGLEAVSNLIVKLDKKKEKAVKITLLTVAHHFSKIFAELVGTGGEGQLTMEKRKKNEKVNEKDKEKVNQKQGKGRSKGRRKKVMNDDEDDDEQEQDEQDDEVEEVDEIGNSVMEVEIQDKKKNKNQKIDKQKKVIKKKKKKETKGRRKNNQMDQDEEDEDDSSQEKGKEEESEDSSEEDDDEDDEYETIGVSFRVNFGQGQSLLSIGQLSGGQKTFAALALIFAIQRTDPAPFYLMDEVDAALDPAARQRLAALLKRISREEEAQFVVSTFRPQLTAEGDAFFLVNFLSKQSIVRSISADEALDFVNAEASNK
;
A
#
# COMPACT_ATOMS: atom_id res chain seq x y z
N MET A 1 43.54 -0.95 -32.59
CA MET A 1 42.75 -0.11 -31.68
C MET A 1 41.29 -0.53 -31.67
N ASP A 2 40.68 -0.77 -32.84
CA ASP A 2 39.22 -0.81 -32.98
C ASP A 2 38.54 -2.04 -32.36
N ARG A 3 39.16 -3.23 -32.37
CA ARG A 3 38.57 -4.43 -31.72
C ARG A 3 38.25 -4.20 -30.25
N ARG A 4 39.17 -3.57 -29.50
CA ARG A 4 38.98 -3.25 -28.07
C ARG A 4 37.91 -2.16 -27.85
N ARG A 5 37.67 -1.27 -28.82
CA ARG A 5 36.53 -0.34 -28.77
C ARG A 5 35.21 -1.08 -28.95
N VAL A 6 35.11 -1.95 -29.96
CA VAL A 6 33.89 -2.74 -30.23
C VAL A 6 33.57 -3.68 -29.06
N GLU A 7 34.57 -4.29 -28.44
CA GLU A 7 34.41 -5.11 -27.22
C GLU A 7 33.90 -4.26 -26.03
N LEU A 8 34.43 -3.04 -25.84
CA LEU A 8 33.96 -2.12 -24.79
C LEU A 8 32.54 -1.60 -25.07
N GLU A 9 32.21 -1.26 -26.32
CA GLU A 9 30.86 -0.82 -26.72
C GLU A 9 29.83 -1.93 -26.50
N ARG A 10 30.13 -3.18 -26.91
CA ARG A 10 29.29 -4.34 -26.63
C ARG A 10 29.15 -4.63 -25.13
N GLY A 11 30.22 -4.45 -24.36
CA GLY A 11 30.17 -4.58 -22.90
C GLY A 11 29.29 -3.54 -22.23
N LEU A 12 29.41 -2.27 -22.64
CA LEU A 12 28.57 -1.16 -22.17
C LEU A 12 27.10 -1.36 -22.53
N GLU A 13 26.80 -1.81 -23.74
CA GLU A 13 25.43 -2.13 -24.18
C GLU A 13 24.83 -3.29 -23.37
N ALA A 14 25.60 -4.36 -23.13
CA ALA A 14 25.16 -5.48 -22.31
C ALA A 14 24.87 -5.06 -20.86
N VAL A 15 25.74 -4.24 -20.25
CA VAL A 15 25.53 -3.70 -18.89
C VAL A 15 24.33 -2.76 -18.83
N SER A 16 24.17 -1.87 -19.82
CA SER A 16 23.01 -0.97 -19.90
C SER A 16 21.69 -1.75 -20.01
N ASN A 17 21.65 -2.78 -20.86
CA ASN A 17 20.47 -3.63 -21.03
C ASN A 17 20.16 -4.45 -19.77
N LEU A 18 21.20 -4.89 -19.03
CA LEU A 18 21.02 -5.58 -17.75
C LEU A 18 20.44 -4.63 -16.68
N ILE A 19 20.96 -3.41 -16.57
CA ILE A 19 20.43 -2.39 -15.63
C ILE A 19 18.95 -2.12 -15.90
N VAL A 20 18.55 -1.86 -17.15
CA VAL A 20 17.15 -1.61 -17.51
C VAL A 20 16.25 -2.80 -17.17
N LYS A 21 16.70 -4.04 -17.40
CA LYS A 21 15.94 -5.25 -17.02
C LYS A 21 15.80 -5.41 -15.51
N LEU A 22 16.87 -5.17 -14.75
CA LEU A 22 16.86 -5.27 -13.30
C LEU A 22 15.96 -4.18 -12.67
N ASP A 23 16.01 -2.95 -13.19
CA ASP A 23 15.15 -1.86 -12.74
C ASP A 23 13.67 -2.16 -13.01
N LYS A 24 13.32 -2.69 -14.21
CA LYS A 24 11.94 -3.14 -14.50
C LYS A 24 11.49 -4.29 -13.58
N LYS A 25 12.34 -5.30 -13.35
CA LYS A 25 12.02 -6.40 -12.41
C LYS A 25 11.81 -5.88 -10.97
N LYS A 26 12.65 -4.93 -10.54
CA LYS A 26 12.56 -4.28 -9.23
C LYS A 26 11.29 -3.45 -9.08
N GLU A 27 10.93 -2.61 -10.06
CA GLU A 27 9.70 -1.80 -9.99
C GLU A 27 8.45 -2.70 -10.01
N LYS A 28 8.45 -3.80 -10.78
CA LYS A 28 7.38 -4.82 -10.74
C LYS A 28 7.28 -5.47 -9.36
N ALA A 29 8.39 -5.92 -8.77
CA ALA A 29 8.39 -6.51 -7.42
C ALA A 29 7.86 -5.52 -6.36
N VAL A 30 8.39 -4.29 -6.33
CA VAL A 30 7.92 -3.24 -5.40
C VAL A 30 6.43 -2.94 -5.54
N LYS A 31 5.92 -2.91 -6.79
CA LYS A 31 4.50 -2.73 -7.10
C LYS A 31 3.65 -3.87 -6.53
N ILE A 32 4.07 -5.13 -6.71
CA ILE A 32 3.38 -6.32 -6.17
C ILE A 32 3.38 -6.28 -4.64
N THR A 33 4.54 -6.16 -4.00
CA THR A 33 4.65 -6.11 -2.53
C THR A 33 3.78 -5.00 -1.92
N LEU A 34 3.79 -3.80 -2.52
CA LEU A 34 2.97 -2.71 -1.99
C LEU A 34 1.47 -2.94 -2.21
N LEU A 35 1.04 -3.53 -3.34
CA LEU A 35 -0.36 -3.87 -3.55
C LEU A 35 -0.85 -4.89 -2.51
N THR A 36 -0.03 -5.89 -2.19
CA THR A 36 -0.31 -6.88 -1.13
C THR A 36 -0.41 -6.21 0.24
N VAL A 37 0.59 -5.39 0.64
CA VAL A 37 0.54 -4.63 1.89
C VAL A 37 -0.65 -3.67 1.94
N ALA A 38 -1.01 -3.00 0.83
CA ALA A 38 -2.17 -2.11 0.75
C ALA A 38 -3.49 -2.84 0.96
N HIS A 39 -3.62 -4.05 0.42
CA HIS A 39 -4.78 -4.92 0.61
C HIS A 39 -4.93 -5.37 2.06
N HIS A 40 -3.86 -5.88 2.68
CA HIS A 40 -3.88 -6.25 4.10
C HIS A 40 -4.12 -5.03 5.01
N PHE A 41 -3.49 -3.89 4.71
CA PHE A 41 -3.69 -2.64 5.44
C PHE A 41 -5.15 -2.19 5.45
N SER A 42 -5.83 -2.21 4.30
CA SER A 42 -7.23 -1.80 4.22
C SER A 42 -8.13 -2.70 5.08
N LYS A 43 -7.93 -4.02 5.01
CA LYS A 43 -8.66 -5.01 5.82
C LYS A 43 -8.42 -4.83 7.32
N ILE A 44 -7.16 -4.79 7.74
CA ILE A 44 -6.78 -4.71 9.16
C ILE A 44 -7.17 -3.37 9.76
N PHE A 45 -7.02 -2.27 9.01
CA PHE A 45 -7.44 -0.95 9.46
C PHE A 45 -8.96 -0.88 9.65
N ALA A 46 -9.76 -1.49 8.76
CA ALA A 46 -11.21 -1.58 8.92
C ALA A 46 -11.61 -2.43 10.14
N GLU A 47 -10.97 -3.60 10.36
CA GLU A 47 -11.19 -4.45 11.54
C GLU A 47 -10.85 -3.72 12.85
N LEU A 48 -9.69 -3.06 12.90
CA LEU A 48 -9.25 -2.30 14.06
C LEU A 48 -10.14 -1.08 14.33
N VAL A 49 -10.58 -0.32 13.31
CA VAL A 49 -11.42 0.86 13.53
C VAL A 49 -12.87 0.46 13.83
N GLY A 50 -13.36 -0.63 13.23
CA GLY A 50 -14.75 -1.03 13.24
C GLY A 50 -15.55 -0.32 12.14
N THR A 51 -16.83 -0.07 12.42
CA THR A 51 -17.79 0.44 11.43
C THR A 51 -17.35 1.77 10.80
N GLY A 52 -17.09 1.76 9.48
CA GLY A 52 -16.69 2.94 8.72
C GLY A 52 -15.18 3.23 8.69
N GLY A 53 -14.34 2.32 9.19
CA GLY A 53 -12.90 2.39 8.97
C GLY A 53 -12.53 2.17 7.50
N GLU A 54 -11.77 3.10 6.91
CA GLU A 54 -11.23 2.97 5.55
C GLU A 54 -9.74 3.31 5.57
N GLY A 55 -8.89 2.40 5.10
CA GLY A 55 -7.45 2.61 4.99
C GLY A 55 -6.98 2.45 3.55
N GLN A 56 -6.17 3.39 3.06
CA GLN A 56 -5.65 3.40 1.70
C GLN A 56 -4.14 3.72 1.65
N LEU A 57 -3.38 2.83 1.02
CA LEU A 57 -2.02 3.08 0.55
C LEU A 57 -2.04 3.16 -0.98
N THR A 58 -1.38 4.16 -1.58
CA THR A 58 -1.29 4.30 -3.05
C THR A 58 0.09 4.78 -3.47
N MET A 59 0.68 4.20 -4.52
CA MET A 59 1.92 4.75 -5.10
C MET A 59 1.69 6.16 -5.64
N GLU A 60 2.59 7.06 -5.28
CA GLU A 60 2.69 8.40 -5.85
C GLU A 60 3.65 8.33 -7.04
N LYS A 61 3.15 8.67 -8.23
CA LYS A 61 3.90 8.65 -9.48
C LYS A 61 4.09 10.07 -10.03
N ARG A 62 5.25 10.34 -10.62
CA ARG A 62 5.62 11.60 -11.28
C ARG A 62 6.08 11.32 -12.71
N LYS A 63 5.79 12.21 -13.67
CA LYS A 63 6.33 12.07 -15.03
C LYS A 63 7.86 12.25 -15.03
N LYS A 64 8.60 11.33 -15.67
CA LYS A 64 10.08 11.34 -15.74
C LYS A 64 10.66 12.63 -16.35
N ASN A 65 9.88 13.37 -17.15
CA ASN A 65 10.32 14.59 -17.84
C ASN A 65 9.87 15.93 -17.19
N GLU A 66 9.19 15.93 -16.04
CA GLU A 66 8.89 17.17 -15.33
C GLU A 66 10.12 17.67 -14.54
N LYS A 67 10.86 18.62 -15.14
CA LYS A 67 11.91 19.36 -14.42
C LYS A 67 11.33 20.02 -13.18
N VAL A 68 11.92 19.72 -12.03
CA VAL A 68 11.58 20.36 -10.74
C VAL A 68 11.73 21.87 -10.89
N ASN A 69 10.62 22.60 -10.83
CA ASN A 69 10.63 24.06 -10.73
C ASN A 69 11.20 24.42 -9.35
N GLU A 70 12.39 25.01 -9.30
CA GLU A 70 13.09 25.30 -8.03
C GLU A 70 12.34 26.27 -7.09
N LYS A 71 11.26 26.89 -7.57
CA LYS A 71 10.44 27.87 -6.85
C LYS A 71 9.59 27.29 -5.70
N ASP A 72 9.36 25.98 -5.65
CA ASP A 72 8.55 25.37 -4.57
C ASP A 72 9.38 24.94 -3.34
N LYS A 73 10.72 24.94 -3.42
CA LYS A 73 11.60 24.62 -2.28
C LYS A 73 11.63 25.70 -1.19
N GLU A 74 11.24 26.95 -1.49
CA GLU A 74 11.31 28.06 -0.52
C GLU A 74 10.15 28.11 0.49
N LYS A 75 9.02 27.43 0.24
CA LYS A 75 7.83 27.53 1.12
C LYS A 75 7.84 26.62 2.34
N VAL A 76 8.71 25.62 2.40
CA VAL A 76 8.81 24.70 3.55
C VAL A 76 9.69 25.29 4.67
N ASN A 77 10.67 26.15 4.33
CA ASN A 77 11.75 26.54 5.24
C ASN A 77 11.51 27.82 6.07
N GLN A 78 10.27 28.33 6.16
CA GLN A 78 9.93 29.50 7.00
C GLN A 78 9.13 29.18 8.29
N LYS A 79 8.89 27.90 8.62
CA LYS A 79 8.14 27.50 9.84
C LYS A 79 8.84 26.48 10.76
N GLN A 80 10.16 26.58 10.85
CA GLN A 80 11.00 26.13 11.98
C GLN A 80 12.28 26.96 11.86
N GLY A 81 12.85 27.63 12.86
CA GLY A 81 12.65 27.60 14.29
C GLY A 81 13.96 28.14 14.86
N LYS A 82 13.92 29.26 15.59
CA LYS A 82 15.12 29.91 16.15
C LYS A 82 15.86 28.92 17.06
N GLY A 83 17.03 28.43 16.64
CA GLY A 83 17.84 27.48 17.41
C GLY A 83 19.34 27.74 17.23
N ARG A 84 19.98 28.33 18.24
CA ARG A 84 21.43 28.57 18.26
C ARG A 84 22.16 27.26 18.61
N SER A 85 23.08 26.81 17.76
CA SER A 85 24.18 25.94 18.17
C SER A 85 25.44 26.22 17.35
N LYS A 86 26.55 26.49 18.05
CA LYS A 86 27.87 26.69 17.43
C LYS A 86 28.47 25.33 17.07
N GLY A 87 29.10 25.23 15.91
CA GLY A 87 29.64 23.95 15.42
C GLY A 87 30.95 23.53 16.08
N ARG A 88 31.38 22.31 15.75
CA ARG A 88 32.79 21.89 15.83
C ARG A 88 33.04 20.77 14.81
N ARG A 89 33.79 21.05 13.76
CA ARG A 89 34.31 20.00 12.86
C ARG A 89 35.30 19.13 13.65
N LYS A 90 35.20 17.82 13.54
CA LYS A 90 36.34 16.91 13.74
C LYS A 90 36.40 15.94 12.56
N LYS A 91 37.63 15.70 12.12
CA LYS A 91 38.05 14.90 10.98
C LYS A 91 38.82 13.73 11.56
N VAL A 92 38.43 12.50 11.23
CA VAL A 92 39.22 11.27 11.44
C VAL A 92 39.08 10.46 10.15
N MET A 93 40.11 9.68 9.83
CA MET A 93 40.32 8.97 8.56
C MET A 93 40.41 7.48 8.87
N ASN A 94 39.96 6.64 7.93
CA ASN A 94 40.34 5.23 7.69
C ASN A 94 40.18 4.26 8.91
N ASP A 95 40.09 2.94 8.79
CA ASP A 95 40.79 1.98 7.93
C ASP A 95 39.87 0.86 7.39
N ASP A 96 40.48 -0.04 6.62
CA ASP A 96 39.87 -1.11 5.82
C ASP A 96 39.48 -2.36 6.64
N GLU A 97 38.61 -3.20 6.07
CA GLU A 97 38.65 -4.67 6.23
C GLU A 97 37.84 -5.32 5.09
N ASP A 98 38.51 -6.11 4.25
CA ASP A 98 37.93 -7.03 3.27
C ASP A 98 37.74 -8.42 3.92
N ASP A 99 36.74 -9.20 3.52
CA ASP A 99 36.78 -10.67 3.59
C ASP A 99 35.76 -11.30 2.61
N ASP A 100 36.14 -12.42 1.98
CA ASP A 100 35.49 -13.02 0.80
C ASP A 100 34.58 -14.25 1.09
N GLU A 101 33.51 -14.35 0.30
CA GLU A 101 32.86 -15.54 -0.33
C GLU A 101 32.39 -16.82 0.42
N GLN A 102 31.36 -17.44 -0.21
CA GLN A 102 30.81 -18.82 -0.08
C GLN A 102 30.05 -19.14 1.23
N GLU A 103 28.91 -19.84 1.26
CA GLU A 103 28.01 -20.48 0.27
C GLU A 103 26.56 -20.40 0.86
N GLN A 104 25.42 -20.88 0.31
CA GLN A 104 25.06 -21.88 -0.72
C GLN A 104 23.61 -21.56 -1.23
N ASP A 105 23.12 -22.18 -2.31
CA ASP A 105 21.71 -22.11 -2.77
C ASP A 105 20.81 -23.16 -2.06
N GLU A 106 19.64 -22.78 -1.54
CA GLU A 106 18.49 -23.69 -1.24
C GLU A 106 17.26 -22.90 -0.74
N GLN A 107 16.27 -22.60 -1.62
CA GLN A 107 14.83 -22.34 -1.34
C GLN A 107 14.12 -21.73 -2.57
N ASP A 108 13.49 -22.54 -3.42
CA ASP A 108 12.62 -22.09 -4.53
C ASP A 108 11.13 -22.45 -4.33
N ASP A 109 10.78 -23.21 -3.28
CA ASP A 109 9.43 -23.78 -3.09
C ASP A 109 8.41 -22.86 -2.37
N GLU A 110 8.84 -21.75 -1.75
CA GLU A 110 7.93 -20.79 -1.06
C GLU A 110 7.49 -19.59 -1.95
N VAL A 111 7.98 -19.51 -3.20
CA VAL A 111 7.74 -18.34 -4.06
C VAL A 111 6.40 -18.40 -4.79
N GLU A 112 5.87 -19.58 -5.09
CA GLU A 112 4.67 -19.73 -5.95
C GLU A 112 3.37 -19.21 -5.28
N GLU A 113 3.17 -19.39 -3.97
CA GLU A 113 1.91 -18.97 -3.30
C GLU A 113 1.78 -17.44 -3.18
N VAL A 114 2.92 -16.73 -3.09
CA VAL A 114 2.95 -15.25 -3.07
C VAL A 114 2.61 -14.66 -4.44
N ASP A 115 3.05 -15.33 -5.52
CA ASP A 115 2.75 -14.93 -6.89
C ASP A 115 1.27 -15.15 -7.25
N GLU A 116 0.59 -16.18 -6.73
CA GLU A 116 -0.86 -16.34 -6.93
C GLU A 116 -1.68 -15.19 -6.32
N ILE A 117 -1.36 -14.78 -5.08
CA ILE A 117 -2.04 -13.65 -4.43
C ILE A 117 -1.70 -12.33 -5.14
N GLY A 118 -0.44 -12.14 -5.53
CA GLY A 118 0.00 -10.97 -6.29
C GLY A 118 -0.72 -10.83 -7.63
N ASN A 119 -0.82 -11.93 -8.39
CA ASN A 119 -1.54 -11.99 -9.67
C ASN A 119 -3.04 -11.79 -9.48
N SER A 120 -3.66 -12.41 -8.47
CA SER A 120 -5.07 -12.22 -8.09
C SER A 120 -5.40 -10.75 -7.78
N VAL A 121 -4.56 -10.07 -7.00
CA VAL A 121 -4.75 -8.64 -6.67
C VAL A 121 -4.53 -7.76 -7.90
N MET A 122 -3.55 -8.07 -8.75
CA MET A 122 -3.34 -7.36 -10.03
C MET A 122 -4.52 -7.55 -10.99
N GLU A 123 -5.08 -8.76 -11.12
CA GLU A 123 -6.28 -9.00 -11.92
C GLU A 123 -7.47 -8.17 -11.43
N VAL A 124 -7.71 -8.10 -10.12
CA VAL A 124 -8.79 -7.30 -9.55
C VAL A 124 -8.59 -5.80 -9.85
N GLU A 125 -7.35 -5.28 -9.72
CA GLU A 125 -7.05 -3.88 -10.04
C GLU A 125 -7.19 -3.59 -11.55
N ILE A 126 -6.79 -4.53 -12.41
CA ILE A 126 -6.97 -4.48 -13.88
C ILE A 126 -8.46 -4.49 -14.22
N GLN A 127 -9.27 -5.34 -13.59
CA GLN A 127 -10.72 -5.39 -13.79
C GLN A 127 -11.40 -4.08 -13.37
N ASP A 128 -11.00 -3.47 -12.26
CA ASP A 128 -11.57 -2.19 -11.80
C ASP A 128 -11.11 -1.00 -12.65
N LYS A 129 -9.88 -1.02 -13.17
CA LYS A 129 -9.43 -0.08 -14.22
C LYS A 129 -10.25 -0.26 -15.51
N LYS A 130 -10.47 -1.50 -15.97
CA LYS A 130 -11.27 -1.83 -17.17
C LYS A 130 -12.75 -1.42 -16.99
N LYS A 131 -13.38 -1.66 -15.83
CA LYS A 131 -14.74 -1.16 -15.48
C LYS A 131 -14.81 0.37 -15.52
N ASN A 132 -13.82 1.07 -14.95
CA ASN A 132 -13.78 2.54 -14.96
C ASN A 132 -13.53 3.13 -16.37
N LYS A 133 -12.70 2.49 -17.20
CA LYS A 133 -12.46 2.87 -18.61
C LYS A 133 -13.75 2.72 -19.42
N ASN A 134 -14.46 1.60 -19.27
CA ASN A 134 -15.77 1.36 -19.92
C ASN A 134 -16.86 2.36 -19.48
N GLN A 135 -16.98 2.68 -18.19
CA GLN A 135 -17.93 3.71 -17.74
C GLN A 135 -17.66 5.11 -18.33
N LYS A 136 -16.40 5.49 -18.52
CA LYS A 136 -16.03 6.77 -19.16
C LYS A 136 -16.41 6.77 -20.65
N ILE A 137 -16.14 5.67 -21.36
CA ILE A 137 -16.50 5.49 -22.78
C ILE A 137 -18.02 5.59 -22.97
N ASP A 138 -18.81 4.93 -22.14
CA ASP A 138 -20.27 4.96 -22.21
C ASP A 138 -20.88 6.34 -21.95
N LYS A 139 -20.31 7.09 -21.01
CA LYS A 139 -20.68 8.49 -20.75
C LYS A 139 -20.38 9.37 -21.97
N GLN A 140 -19.23 9.19 -22.63
CA GLN A 140 -18.90 9.92 -23.87
C GLN A 140 -19.80 9.51 -25.07
N LYS A 141 -20.03 8.21 -25.30
CA LYS A 141 -20.94 7.71 -26.34
C LYS A 141 -22.36 8.29 -26.19
N LYS A 142 -22.88 8.40 -24.96
CA LYS A 142 -24.18 9.05 -24.67
C LYS A 142 -24.19 10.56 -24.99
N VAL A 143 -23.09 11.29 -24.79
CA VAL A 143 -22.96 12.71 -25.17
C VAL A 143 -22.92 12.88 -26.70
N ILE A 144 -22.16 12.04 -27.41
CA ILE A 144 -22.07 12.07 -28.88
C ILE A 144 -23.43 11.76 -29.53
N LYS A 145 -24.15 10.74 -29.03
CA LYS A 145 -25.51 10.38 -29.50
C LYS A 145 -26.52 11.51 -29.27
N LYS A 146 -26.37 12.31 -28.20
CA LYS A 146 -27.17 13.52 -27.94
C LYS A 146 -26.82 14.69 -28.89
N LYS A 147 -25.55 14.88 -29.27
CA LYS A 147 -25.14 15.90 -30.26
C LYS A 147 -25.72 15.60 -31.65
N LYS A 148 -25.50 14.38 -32.18
CA LYS A 148 -26.04 13.97 -33.49
C LYS A 148 -27.56 14.11 -33.58
N LYS A 149 -28.31 13.80 -32.50
CA LYS A 149 -29.78 13.94 -32.44
C LYS A 149 -30.28 15.41 -32.37
N LYS A 150 -29.40 16.38 -32.07
CA LYS A 150 -29.70 17.82 -32.22
C LYS A 150 -29.43 18.31 -33.64
N GLU A 151 -28.33 17.88 -34.26
CA GLU A 151 -27.98 18.24 -35.64
C GLU A 151 -29.02 17.75 -36.66
N THR A 152 -29.52 16.51 -36.51
CA THR A 152 -30.60 15.99 -37.38
C THR A 152 -31.94 16.69 -37.19
N LYS A 153 -32.20 17.30 -36.02
CA LYS A 153 -33.40 18.14 -35.81
C LYS A 153 -33.27 19.55 -36.38
N GLY A 154 -32.06 20.10 -36.46
CA GLY A 154 -31.82 21.41 -37.08
C GLY A 154 -32.02 21.42 -38.60
N ARG A 155 -31.78 20.26 -39.26
CA ARG A 155 -31.79 20.15 -40.72
C ARG A 155 -33.16 19.90 -41.36
N ARG A 156 -34.21 19.65 -40.57
CA ARG A 156 -35.60 19.38 -41.04
C ARG A 156 -36.49 20.63 -41.18
N LYS A 157 -35.93 21.83 -41.38
CA LYS A 157 -36.72 23.07 -41.59
C LYS A 157 -36.64 23.69 -43.00
N ASN A 158 -35.77 23.20 -43.88
CA ASN A 158 -35.73 23.59 -45.29
C ASN A 158 -35.89 22.36 -46.19
N ASN A 159 -37.14 21.96 -46.43
CA ASN A 159 -37.73 21.68 -47.73
C ASN A 159 -39.14 21.10 -47.50
N GLN A 160 -40.08 21.56 -48.31
CA GLN A 160 -41.51 21.24 -48.27
C GLN A 160 -41.98 21.22 -49.74
N MET A 161 -42.98 20.39 -50.07
CA MET A 161 -43.32 19.91 -51.43
C MET A 161 -42.35 18.78 -51.87
N ASP A 162 -42.78 17.59 -52.33
CA ASP A 162 -44.11 17.15 -52.79
C ASP A 162 -44.59 15.80 -52.21
N GLN A 163 -45.77 15.37 -52.70
CA GLN A 163 -46.82 14.46 -52.22
C GLN A 163 -46.48 13.00 -51.85
N ASP A 164 -47.47 12.39 -51.18
CA ASP A 164 -47.53 11.04 -50.61
C ASP A 164 -47.71 9.91 -51.65
N GLU A 165 -47.13 8.72 -51.41
CA GLU A 165 -47.84 7.45 -51.12
C GLU A 165 -46.84 6.30 -50.82
N GLU A 166 -47.20 5.48 -49.82
CA GLU A 166 -46.96 4.03 -49.54
C GLU A 166 -45.85 3.24 -50.30
N ASP A 167 -45.13 2.26 -49.72
CA ASP A 167 -44.88 1.87 -48.33
C ASP A 167 -43.65 0.91 -48.25
N GLU A 168 -43.12 0.71 -47.04
CA GLU A 168 -42.19 -0.36 -46.59
C GLU A 168 -41.17 -1.02 -47.55
N ASP A 169 -39.87 -0.68 -47.38
CA ASP A 169 -38.76 -1.62 -47.59
C ASP A 169 -37.53 -1.17 -46.75
N ASP A 170 -36.93 -2.06 -45.93
CA ASP A 170 -35.50 -1.94 -45.61
C ASP A 170 -34.83 -3.29 -45.30
N SER A 171 -33.78 -3.53 -46.06
CA SER A 171 -32.89 -4.67 -46.05
C SER A 171 -32.03 -4.78 -44.78
N SER A 172 -31.70 -6.00 -44.38
CA SER A 172 -30.59 -6.27 -43.45
C SER A 172 -29.70 -7.40 -43.97
N GLN A 173 -28.74 -7.03 -44.83
CA GLN A 173 -27.53 -7.84 -45.05
C GLN A 173 -26.41 -7.34 -44.13
N GLU A 174 -26.25 -7.99 -42.97
CA GLU A 174 -25.03 -7.84 -42.17
C GLU A 174 -24.18 -9.10 -42.35
N LYS A 175 -23.04 -8.94 -43.03
CA LYS A 175 -22.12 -10.05 -43.31
C LYS A 175 -21.37 -10.42 -42.03
N GLY A 176 -21.43 -11.69 -41.67
CA GLY A 176 -20.50 -12.25 -40.69
C GLY A 176 -19.05 -12.09 -41.17
N LYS A 177 -18.21 -11.61 -40.26
CA LYS A 177 -16.78 -11.86 -40.26
C LYS A 177 -16.44 -12.46 -38.91
N GLU A 178 -15.95 -13.69 -38.95
CA GLU A 178 -15.12 -14.24 -37.90
C GLU A 178 -13.83 -13.41 -37.88
N GLU A 179 -13.45 -12.87 -36.73
CA GLU A 179 -12.09 -12.40 -36.47
C GLU A 179 -11.56 -13.18 -35.27
N GLU A 180 -10.34 -13.66 -35.43
CA GLU A 180 -9.74 -14.69 -34.60
C GLU A 180 -9.45 -14.15 -33.20
N SER A 181 -9.58 -15.02 -32.19
CA SER A 181 -9.12 -14.71 -30.83
C SER A 181 -7.60 -14.80 -30.78
N GLU A 182 -6.92 -13.73 -31.21
CA GLU A 182 -5.49 -13.55 -30.94
C GLU A 182 -5.29 -13.37 -29.42
N ASP A 183 -4.48 -14.26 -28.85
CA ASP A 183 -4.03 -14.22 -27.46
C ASP A 183 -3.00 -13.09 -27.29
N SER A 184 -3.48 -11.91 -26.89
CA SER A 184 -2.65 -10.73 -26.62
C SER A 184 -2.51 -10.46 -25.12
N SER A 185 -1.77 -11.34 -24.44
CA SER A 185 -1.50 -11.24 -23.00
C SER A 185 -0.28 -10.36 -22.63
N GLU A 186 0.36 -9.67 -23.59
CA GLU A 186 1.64 -8.96 -23.38
C GLU A 186 1.66 -7.43 -23.68
N GLU A 187 0.54 -6.77 -24.04
CA GLU A 187 0.53 -5.34 -24.46
C GLU A 187 0.01 -4.31 -23.41
N ASP A 188 0.00 -4.60 -22.10
CA ASP A 188 -0.45 -3.65 -21.06
C ASP A 188 0.72 -2.99 -20.25
N ASP A 189 2.00 -3.30 -20.52
CA ASP A 189 3.17 -2.85 -19.69
C ASP A 189 3.86 -1.54 -20.16
N ASP A 190 3.61 -1.04 -21.37
CA ASP A 190 4.32 0.16 -21.91
C ASP A 190 3.78 1.52 -21.39
N GLU A 191 2.57 1.59 -20.80
CA GLU A 191 2.04 2.85 -20.24
C GLU A 191 2.75 3.29 -18.94
N ASP A 192 3.37 2.37 -18.20
CA ASP A 192 4.03 2.69 -16.92
C ASP A 192 5.43 3.33 -17.11
N ASP A 193 6.05 3.20 -18.29
CA ASP A 193 7.41 3.72 -18.55
C ASP A 193 7.52 5.26 -18.58
N GLU A 194 6.42 6.02 -18.78
CA GLU A 194 6.44 7.50 -18.70
C GLU A 194 6.60 8.03 -17.27
N TYR A 195 6.24 7.22 -16.27
CA TYR A 195 6.15 7.62 -14.87
C TYR A 195 7.23 6.96 -14.02
N GLU A 196 7.68 7.68 -13.00
CA GLU A 196 8.58 7.22 -11.95
C GLU A 196 7.79 7.19 -10.63
N THR A 197 7.87 6.08 -9.92
CA THR A 197 7.34 5.96 -8.57
C THR A 197 8.22 6.78 -7.61
N ILE A 198 7.65 7.83 -7.00
CA ILE A 198 8.36 8.76 -6.11
C ILE A 198 8.08 8.55 -4.61
N GLY A 199 7.06 7.75 -4.26
CA GLY A 199 6.71 7.50 -2.86
C GLY A 199 5.38 6.76 -2.69
N VAL A 200 4.89 6.71 -1.45
CA VAL A 200 3.63 6.08 -1.07
C VAL A 200 2.77 7.07 -0.29
N SER A 201 1.55 7.29 -0.78
CA SER A 201 0.53 8.11 -0.11
C SER A 201 -0.18 7.29 0.96
N PHE A 202 -0.28 7.84 2.17
CA PHE A 202 -1.01 7.24 3.30
C PHE A 202 -2.28 8.05 3.59
N ARG A 203 -3.45 7.40 3.48
CA ARG A 203 -4.76 8.02 3.73
C ARG A 203 -5.68 7.11 4.55
N VAL A 204 -6.38 7.67 5.53
CA VAL A 204 -7.28 6.90 6.42
C VAL A 204 -8.56 7.67 6.81
N ASN A 205 -9.62 6.95 7.12
CA ASN A 205 -10.90 7.45 7.64
C ASN A 205 -11.33 6.66 8.88
N PHE A 206 -11.75 7.35 9.94
CA PHE A 206 -12.16 6.74 11.21
C PHE A 206 -13.69 6.68 11.39
N GLY A 207 -14.46 6.57 10.29
CA GLY A 207 -15.91 6.33 10.32
C GLY A 207 -16.81 7.52 10.70
N GLN A 208 -16.26 8.71 10.96
CA GLN A 208 -17.04 9.88 11.42
C GLN A 208 -17.65 10.72 10.28
N GLY A 209 -17.95 10.11 9.12
CA GLY A 209 -18.46 10.82 7.94
C GLY A 209 -17.50 11.84 7.33
N GLN A 210 -16.22 11.79 7.69
CA GLN A 210 -15.18 12.67 7.16
C GLN A 210 -14.58 12.11 5.87
N SER A 211 -13.91 12.98 5.10
CA SER A 211 -13.03 12.57 4.00
C SER A 211 -11.78 11.86 4.53
N LEU A 212 -11.17 11.02 3.70
CA LEU A 212 -9.82 10.48 3.93
C LEU A 212 -8.84 11.57 4.39
N LEU A 213 -8.17 11.32 5.52
CA LEU A 213 -7.20 12.21 6.16
C LEU A 213 -5.78 11.72 5.88
N SER A 214 -4.85 12.68 5.72
CA SER A 214 -3.41 12.39 5.69
C SER A 214 -2.85 12.20 7.10
N ILE A 215 -1.74 11.48 7.23
CA ILE A 215 -1.05 11.20 8.51
C ILE A 215 -0.80 12.47 9.36
N GLY A 216 -0.55 13.63 8.73
CA GLY A 216 -0.31 14.90 9.42
C GLY A 216 -1.53 15.44 10.18
N GLN A 217 -2.75 15.10 9.74
CA GLN A 217 -4.02 15.59 10.30
C GLN A 217 -4.53 14.73 11.49
N LEU A 218 -3.91 13.58 11.73
CA LEU A 218 -4.35 12.61 12.75
C LEU A 218 -3.91 13.00 14.18
N SER A 219 -4.74 12.64 15.17
CA SER A 219 -4.40 12.68 16.59
C SER A 219 -3.31 11.65 16.96
N GLY A 220 -2.74 11.76 18.16
CA GLY A 220 -1.72 10.80 18.65
C GLY A 220 -2.22 9.35 18.63
N GLY A 221 -3.38 9.07 19.23
CA GLY A 221 -3.99 7.74 19.21
C GLY A 221 -4.33 7.25 17.80
N GLN A 222 -4.84 8.13 16.92
CA GLN A 222 -5.11 7.79 15.52
C GLN A 222 -3.83 7.43 14.74
N LYS A 223 -2.71 8.11 15.01
CA LYS A 223 -1.40 7.78 14.43
C LYS A 223 -0.89 6.42 14.91
N THR A 224 -1.01 6.12 16.21
CA THR A 224 -0.70 4.79 16.76
C THR A 224 -1.52 3.71 16.07
N PHE A 225 -2.81 3.96 15.86
CA PHE A 225 -3.72 3.04 15.19
C PHE A 225 -3.37 2.79 13.72
N ALA A 226 -3.09 3.86 12.99
CA ALA A 226 -2.59 3.83 11.62
C ALA A 226 -1.28 3.04 11.50
N ALA A 227 -0.35 3.24 12.44
CA ALA A 227 0.93 2.52 12.48
C ALA A 227 0.76 1.03 12.78
N LEU A 228 -0.05 0.67 13.78
CA LEU A 228 -0.36 -0.73 14.12
C LEU A 228 -0.97 -1.47 12.94
N ALA A 229 -1.96 -0.88 12.26
CA ALA A 229 -2.56 -1.48 11.07
C ALA A 229 -1.55 -1.69 9.93
N LEU A 230 -0.57 -0.80 9.78
CA LEU A 230 0.51 -0.95 8.79
C LEU A 230 1.51 -2.03 9.18
N ILE A 231 1.89 -2.12 10.46
CA ILE A 231 2.78 -3.17 10.98
C ILE A 231 2.16 -4.54 10.72
N PHE A 232 0.91 -4.76 11.12
CA PHE A 232 0.21 -6.03 10.87
C PHE A 232 -0.06 -6.30 9.37
N ALA A 233 -0.10 -5.27 8.52
CA ALA A 233 -0.24 -5.45 7.07
C ALA A 233 1.06 -5.94 6.41
N ILE A 234 2.20 -5.44 6.87
CA ILE A 234 3.53 -5.94 6.48
C ILE A 234 3.70 -7.37 7.01
N GLN A 235 3.36 -7.58 8.28
CA GLN A 235 3.39 -8.88 8.95
C GLN A 235 2.61 -9.98 8.23
N ARG A 236 1.51 -9.66 7.55
CA ARG A 236 0.75 -10.59 6.71
C ARG A 236 1.35 -10.88 5.34
N THR A 237 2.24 -10.02 4.89
CA THR A 237 2.98 -10.21 3.62
C THR A 237 4.28 -10.97 3.87
N ASP A 238 4.86 -10.82 5.06
CA ASP A 238 6.15 -11.38 5.49
C ASP A 238 6.07 -11.67 7.02
N PRO A 239 5.63 -12.87 7.43
CA PRO A 239 5.45 -13.22 8.83
C PRO A 239 6.78 -13.60 9.50
N ALA A 240 6.99 -13.08 10.71
CA ALA A 240 8.13 -13.36 11.56
C ALA A 240 7.72 -14.25 12.74
N PRO A 241 8.63 -15.10 13.26
CA PRO A 241 8.29 -16.10 14.28
C PRO A 241 7.85 -15.50 15.63
N PHE A 242 8.26 -14.26 15.95
CA PHE A 242 7.80 -13.59 17.15
C PHE A 242 7.77 -12.05 17.03
N TYR A 243 6.96 -11.43 17.88
CA TYR A 243 6.74 -10.00 17.97
C TYR A 243 6.84 -9.51 19.42
N LEU A 244 7.61 -8.45 19.65
CA LEU A 244 7.67 -7.73 20.92
C LEU A 244 6.93 -6.39 20.79
N MET A 245 5.90 -6.19 21.62
CA MET A 245 5.10 -4.95 21.65
C MET A 245 5.23 -4.26 23.00
N ASP A 246 5.87 -3.09 23.02
CA ASP A 246 6.11 -2.32 24.24
C ASP A 246 5.13 -1.14 24.36
N GLU A 247 4.22 -1.18 25.35
CA GLU A 247 3.20 -0.15 25.66
C GLU A 247 2.40 0.40 24.46
N VAL A 248 2.24 -0.39 23.39
CA VAL A 248 1.62 0.05 22.11
C VAL A 248 0.17 0.51 22.23
N ASP A 249 -0.48 0.15 23.34
CA ASP A 249 -1.88 0.43 23.66
C ASP A 249 -2.08 1.65 24.58
N ALA A 250 -0.99 2.31 25.01
CA ALA A 250 -1.00 3.40 25.97
C ALA A 250 -1.90 4.57 25.54
N ALA A 251 -1.86 4.91 24.23
CA ALA A 251 -2.60 6.00 23.60
C ALA A 251 -3.98 5.60 23.05
N LEU A 252 -4.43 4.36 23.27
CA LEU A 252 -5.68 3.82 22.73
C LEU A 252 -6.83 3.91 23.76
N ASP A 253 -8.06 4.06 23.27
CA ASP A 253 -9.27 3.95 24.10
C ASP A 253 -9.61 2.47 24.42
N PRO A 254 -10.43 2.19 25.46
CA PRO A 254 -10.73 0.81 25.85
C PRO A 254 -11.34 -0.07 24.76
N ALA A 255 -12.16 0.48 23.85
CA ALA A 255 -12.77 -0.29 22.77
C ALA A 255 -11.77 -0.59 21.65
N ALA A 256 -10.89 0.36 21.34
CA ALA A 256 -9.75 0.17 20.45
C ALA A 256 -8.77 -0.89 20.99
N ARG A 257 -8.51 -0.90 22.31
CA ARG A 257 -7.69 -1.94 22.95
C ARG A 257 -8.31 -3.33 22.88
N GLN A 258 -9.62 -3.46 23.08
CA GLN A 258 -10.29 -4.76 22.95
C GLN A 258 -10.16 -5.33 21.54
N ARG A 259 -10.27 -4.49 20.51
CA ARG A 259 -10.10 -4.91 19.11
C ARG A 259 -8.64 -5.25 18.78
N LEU A 260 -7.67 -4.52 19.34
CA LEU A 260 -6.25 -4.88 19.25
C LEU A 260 -5.96 -6.24 19.92
N ALA A 261 -6.47 -6.47 21.13
CA ALA A 261 -6.28 -7.73 21.86
C ALA A 261 -6.88 -8.92 21.09
N ALA A 262 -8.10 -8.78 20.56
CA ALA A 262 -8.74 -9.78 19.70
C ALA A 262 -7.95 -10.04 18.40
N LEU A 263 -7.41 -9.00 17.76
CA LEU A 263 -6.57 -9.13 16.56
C LEU A 263 -5.29 -9.91 16.87
N LEU A 264 -4.58 -9.56 17.95
CA LEU A 264 -3.36 -10.27 18.38
C LEU A 264 -3.65 -11.74 18.68
N LYS A 265 -4.74 -12.03 19.40
CA LYS A 265 -5.14 -13.41 19.73
C LYS A 265 -5.50 -14.23 18.49
N ARG A 266 -6.06 -13.58 17.47
CA ARG A 266 -6.40 -14.18 16.18
C ARG A 266 -5.15 -14.50 15.37
N ILE A 267 -4.28 -13.51 15.17
CA ILE A 267 -3.02 -13.66 14.42
C ILE A 267 -2.14 -14.74 15.06
N SER A 268 -1.99 -14.75 16.39
CA SER A 268 -1.19 -15.75 17.11
C SER A 268 -1.65 -17.20 16.91
N ARG A 269 -2.91 -17.40 16.51
CA ARG A 269 -3.50 -18.73 16.22
C ARG A 269 -3.53 -19.07 14.74
N GLU A 270 -3.71 -18.07 13.87
CA GLU A 270 -3.84 -18.27 12.42
C GLU A 270 -2.49 -18.31 11.71
N GLU A 271 -1.50 -17.57 12.22
CA GLU A 271 -0.20 -17.32 11.57
C GLU A 271 0.96 -17.87 12.43
N GLU A 272 0.65 -18.73 13.42
CA GLU A 272 1.55 -19.37 14.43
C GLU A 272 2.55 -18.43 15.16
N ALA A 273 2.35 -17.11 15.06
CA ALA A 273 3.26 -16.10 15.59
C ALA A 273 3.18 -15.94 17.12
N GLN A 274 4.35 -15.87 17.77
CA GLN A 274 4.45 -15.61 19.20
C GLN A 274 4.40 -14.11 19.51
N PHE A 275 3.45 -13.65 20.34
CA PHE A 275 3.40 -12.26 20.81
C PHE A 275 3.86 -12.13 22.27
N VAL A 276 4.83 -11.25 22.50
CA VAL A 276 5.26 -10.79 23.83
C VAL A 276 4.83 -9.33 23.97
N VAL A 277 4.01 -9.02 24.96
CA VAL A 277 3.39 -7.69 25.11
C VAL A 277 3.65 -7.14 26.51
N SER A 278 4.15 -5.90 26.59
CA SER A 278 4.09 -5.09 27.82
C SER A 278 2.85 -4.19 27.77
N THR A 279 2.10 -4.13 28.88
CA THR A 279 0.91 -3.28 28.99
C THR A 279 0.53 -3.04 30.44
N PHE A 280 -0.10 -1.89 30.70
CA PHE A 280 -0.79 -1.55 31.94
C PHE A 280 -2.32 -1.52 31.76
N ARG A 281 -2.87 -2.25 30.79
CA ARG A 281 -4.28 -2.18 30.39
C ARG A 281 -4.93 -3.57 30.45
N PRO A 282 -6.07 -3.72 31.14
CA PRO A 282 -6.66 -5.04 31.39
C PRO A 282 -7.20 -5.71 30.11
N GLN A 283 -7.49 -4.92 29.06
CA GLN A 283 -8.00 -5.44 27.78
C GLN A 283 -7.01 -6.39 27.09
N LEU A 284 -5.72 -6.05 27.07
CA LEU A 284 -4.69 -6.90 26.46
C LEU A 284 -4.25 -8.01 27.44
N THR A 285 -4.20 -7.72 28.75
CA THR A 285 -3.93 -8.73 29.78
C THR A 285 -4.96 -9.86 29.76
N ALA A 286 -6.24 -9.58 29.55
CA ALA A 286 -7.30 -10.60 29.57
C ALA A 286 -7.18 -11.69 28.48
N GLU A 287 -6.49 -11.41 27.36
CA GLU A 287 -6.33 -12.36 26.25
C GLU A 287 -5.00 -13.15 26.31
N GLY A 288 -4.13 -12.90 27.30
CA GLY A 288 -2.81 -13.55 27.42
C GLY A 288 -2.87 -15.02 27.83
N ASP A 289 -1.96 -15.85 27.30
CA ASP A 289 -1.83 -17.27 27.66
C ASP A 289 -0.85 -17.52 28.81
N ALA A 290 0.14 -16.63 28.99
CA ALA A 290 1.15 -16.71 30.05
C ALA A 290 1.49 -15.30 30.56
N PHE A 291 1.73 -15.19 31.87
CA PHE A 291 1.88 -13.91 32.54
C PHE A 291 3.19 -13.83 33.31
N PHE A 292 3.89 -12.70 33.16
CA PHE A 292 5.15 -12.41 33.82
C PHE A 292 5.10 -11.02 34.45
N LEU A 293 5.46 -10.93 35.72
CA LEU A 293 5.57 -9.66 36.45
C LEU A 293 7.04 -9.31 36.67
N VAL A 294 7.40 -8.07 36.33
CA VAL A 294 8.73 -7.49 36.58
C VAL A 294 8.65 -6.61 37.83
N ASN A 295 9.32 -7.04 38.90
CA ASN A 295 9.39 -6.31 40.17
C ASN A 295 10.79 -5.73 40.39
N PHE A 296 10.89 -4.48 40.84
CA PHE A 296 12.17 -3.87 41.23
C PHE A 296 12.29 -3.83 42.76
N LEU A 297 13.17 -4.68 43.31
CA LEU A 297 13.39 -4.83 44.76
C LEU A 297 14.89 -4.76 45.06
N SER A 298 15.27 -4.04 46.12
CA SER A 298 16.68 -3.97 46.59
C SER A 298 17.71 -3.63 45.50
N LYS A 299 17.33 -2.73 44.57
CA LYS A 299 18.09 -2.31 43.37
C LYS A 299 18.28 -3.39 42.29
N GLN A 300 17.46 -4.43 42.27
CA GLN A 300 17.49 -5.52 41.29
C GLN A 300 16.11 -5.70 40.64
N SER A 301 16.09 -5.96 39.33
CA SER A 301 14.88 -6.36 38.61
C SER A 301 14.72 -7.87 38.67
N ILE A 302 13.57 -8.34 39.13
CA ILE A 302 13.23 -9.75 39.28
C ILE A 302 11.98 -10.02 38.45
N VAL A 303 12.06 -11.02 37.57
CA VAL A 303 10.91 -11.51 36.79
C VAL A 303 10.35 -12.74 37.47
N ARG A 304 9.02 -12.82 37.60
CA ARG A 304 8.31 -14.03 38.07
C ARG A 304 7.12 -14.34 37.15
N SER A 305 6.84 -15.62 36.95
CA SER A 305 5.57 -16.05 36.36
C SER A 305 4.45 -15.89 37.41
N ILE A 306 3.25 -15.49 36.97
CA ILE A 306 2.07 -15.24 37.82
C ILE A 306 0.81 -15.85 37.20
N SER A 307 -0.29 -15.92 37.96
CA SER A 307 -1.60 -16.33 37.42
C SER A 307 -2.27 -15.19 36.63
N ALA A 308 -3.24 -15.54 35.79
CA ALA A 308 -4.06 -14.57 35.06
C ALA A 308 -4.83 -13.63 36.01
N ASP A 309 -5.40 -14.18 37.08
CA ASP A 309 -6.12 -13.42 38.11
C ASP A 309 -5.18 -12.40 38.79
N GLU A 310 -3.98 -12.83 39.18
CA GLU A 310 -2.97 -11.95 39.80
C GLU A 310 -2.51 -10.83 38.83
N ALA A 311 -2.42 -11.13 37.53
CA ALA A 311 -2.06 -10.14 36.51
C ALA A 311 -3.17 -9.10 36.33
N LEU A 312 -4.44 -9.53 36.27
CA LEU A 312 -5.59 -8.64 36.16
C LEU A 312 -5.76 -7.79 37.42
N ASP A 313 -5.63 -8.36 38.62
CA ASP A 313 -5.70 -7.64 39.88
C ASP A 313 -4.61 -6.56 39.98
N PHE A 314 -3.38 -6.88 39.60
CA PHE A 314 -2.27 -5.91 39.55
C PHE A 314 -2.58 -4.73 38.62
N VAL A 315 -3.04 -5.02 37.39
CA VAL A 315 -3.37 -4.00 36.39
C VAL A 315 -4.58 -3.15 36.82
N ASN A 316 -5.59 -3.75 37.44
CA ASN A 316 -6.78 -3.04 37.94
C ASN A 316 -6.45 -2.15 39.16
N ALA A 317 -5.53 -2.57 40.03
CA ALA A 317 -5.02 -1.76 41.13
C ALA A 317 -4.22 -0.54 40.63
N GLU A 318 -3.34 -0.73 39.64
CA GLU A 318 -2.62 0.35 38.94
C GLU A 318 -3.60 1.34 38.27
N ALA A 319 -4.64 0.83 37.59
CA ALA A 319 -5.65 1.65 36.93
C ALA A 319 -6.52 2.47 37.90
N SER A 320 -6.64 2.02 39.15
CA SER A 320 -7.39 2.70 40.21
C SER A 320 -6.58 3.78 40.96
N ASN A 321 -5.25 3.81 40.77
CA ASN A 321 -4.31 4.74 41.42
C ASN A 321 -3.91 5.95 40.55
N LYS A 322 -4.56 6.15 39.39
CA LYS A 322 -4.29 7.23 38.42
C LYS A 322 -5.53 8.08 38.17
#